data_AF-A0A5S9M366-F1
#
_entry.id   AF-A0A5S9M366-F1
#
_cell.length_a   1.000
_cell.length_b   1.000
_cell.length_c   1.000
_cell.angle_alpha   90.00
_cell.angle_beta   90.00
_cell.angle_gamma   90.00
#
_symmetry.space_group_name_H-M   'P 1'
#
loop_
_entity.id
_entity.type
_entity.pdbx_description
1 polymer ?
#
loop_
_entity_poly.entity_id
_entity_poly.type
_entity_poly.pdbx_seq_one_letter_code
_entity_poly.pdbx_strand_id
1 'polypeptide(L)'
;MLTIQLDQTGQNGYIYHQIYTKIKGEILNRNLQPHDQLPSKRELADTLNVSVNSVNGAYQQLLAEGYLYSVERKGFFVESLETFHESGQLKSSSLPVDLKEEPIARDDWYSFSHISVDTANFPFKSWLKSEQKAIHLHQDAFGELPHPQGVYELRETIARLIGLARGVKCYPEQLILSAGTQSLIHSLSSILPADQVYGLENPGYRRLYQMLKNNHHQIETIGIDQKKCADERHS
;
A
#
# COMPACT_ATOMS: atom_id res chain seq x y z
N MET A 1 8.90 13.39 -42.54
CA MET A 1 7.94 12.28 -42.72
C MET A 1 8.05 11.38 -41.50
N LEU A 2 6.93 11.15 -40.79
CA LEU A 2 6.86 10.20 -39.67
C LEU A 2 6.89 8.77 -40.22
N THR A 3 7.96 8.02 -39.95
CA THR A 3 8.03 6.59 -40.32
C THR A 3 7.73 5.75 -39.09
N ILE A 4 6.50 5.24 -38.97
CA ILE A 4 6.08 4.41 -37.84
C ILE A 4 6.11 2.94 -38.28
N GLN A 5 7.00 2.13 -37.69
CA GLN A 5 6.98 0.69 -37.86
C GLN A 5 5.94 0.07 -36.93
N LEU A 6 5.01 -0.69 -37.51
CA LEU A 6 3.92 -1.38 -36.80
C LEU A 6 4.11 -2.89 -36.89
N ASP A 7 3.83 -3.58 -35.79
CA ASP A 7 3.75 -5.03 -35.73
C ASP A 7 2.29 -5.47 -35.88
N GLN A 8 1.96 -6.05 -37.04
CA GLN A 8 0.62 -6.53 -37.37
C GLN A 8 0.39 -8.00 -36.99
N THR A 9 1.38 -8.68 -36.41
CA THR A 9 1.29 -10.12 -36.02
C THR A 9 0.43 -10.35 -34.77
N GLY A 10 0.02 -9.27 -34.09
CA GLY A 10 -0.80 -9.31 -32.88
C GLY A 10 -0.04 -9.60 -31.58
N GLN A 11 1.27 -9.89 -31.66
CA GLN A 11 2.11 -10.18 -30.49
C GLN A 11 2.46 -8.92 -29.66
N ASN A 12 2.46 -7.74 -30.29
CA ASN A 12 2.81 -6.46 -29.65
C ASN A 12 1.60 -5.55 -29.34
N GLY A 13 0.45 -6.15 -29.08
CA GLY A 13 -0.77 -5.44 -28.69
C GLY A 13 -1.49 -4.73 -29.85
N TYR A 14 -2.53 -3.98 -29.52
CA TYR A 14 -3.42 -3.36 -30.50
C TYR A 14 -2.72 -2.28 -31.35
N ILE A 15 -3.05 -2.22 -32.64
CA ILE A 15 -2.47 -1.27 -33.61
C ILE A 15 -2.60 0.19 -33.15
N TYR A 16 -3.75 0.59 -32.59
CA TYR A 16 -3.93 1.97 -32.11
C TYR A 16 -2.94 2.32 -30.98
N HIS A 17 -2.65 1.38 -30.07
CA HIS A 17 -1.73 1.58 -28.96
C HIS A 17 -0.28 1.68 -29.46
N GLN A 18 0.08 0.92 -30.50
CA GLN A 18 1.40 1.03 -31.13
C GLN A 18 1.59 2.41 -31.79
N ILE A 19 0.57 2.90 -32.53
CA ILE A 19 0.60 4.25 -33.13
C ILE A 19 0.74 5.32 -32.04
N TYR A 20 -0.10 5.24 -30.99
CA TYR A 20 -0.04 6.13 -29.85
C TYR A 20 1.36 6.14 -29.20
N THR A 21 1.90 4.97 -28.87
CA THR A 21 3.19 4.83 -28.17
C THR A 21 4.33 5.41 -29.01
N LYS A 22 4.30 5.17 -30.32
CA LYS A 22 5.31 5.69 -31.24
C LYS A 22 5.23 7.20 -31.37
N ILE A 23 4.04 7.77 -31.62
CA ILE A 23 3.86 9.22 -31.69
C ILE A 23 4.23 9.89 -30.37
N LYS A 24 3.80 9.33 -29.23
CA LYS A 24 4.18 9.80 -27.88
C LYS A 24 5.69 9.81 -27.70
N GLY A 25 6.39 8.75 -28.13
CA GLY A 25 7.85 8.69 -28.12
C GLY A 25 8.50 9.76 -28.98
N GLU A 26 8.00 9.99 -30.20
CA GLU A 26 8.51 11.04 -31.10
C GLU A 26 8.32 12.46 -30.53
N ILE A 27 7.19 12.72 -29.86
CA ILE A 27 6.92 13.99 -29.15
C ILE A 27 7.87 14.15 -27.96
N LEU A 28 7.98 13.13 -27.10
CA LEU A 28 8.83 13.18 -25.89
C LEU A 28 10.32 13.29 -26.21
N ASN A 29 10.78 12.68 -27.31
CA ASN A 29 12.17 12.76 -27.78
C ASN A 29 12.46 14.06 -28.57
N ARG A 30 11.47 14.96 -28.74
CA ARG A 30 11.56 16.19 -29.55
C ARG A 30 11.88 15.95 -31.04
N ASN A 31 11.54 14.79 -31.57
CA ASN A 31 11.58 14.55 -33.01
C ASN A 31 10.40 15.24 -33.72
N LEU A 32 9.26 15.34 -33.02
CA LEU A 32 8.17 16.25 -33.37
C LEU A 32 8.25 17.48 -32.47
N GLN A 33 8.36 18.65 -33.08
CA GLN A 33 8.47 19.91 -32.36
C GLN A 33 7.09 20.37 -31.87
N PRO A 34 7.05 21.18 -30.80
CA PRO A 34 5.83 21.87 -30.39
C PRO A 34 5.18 22.58 -31.58
N HIS A 35 3.87 22.42 -31.72
CA HIS A 35 3.05 22.98 -32.79
C HIS A 35 3.26 22.36 -34.18
N ASP A 36 4.03 21.27 -34.32
CA ASP A 36 4.07 20.51 -35.57
C ASP A 36 2.69 19.93 -35.89
N GLN A 37 2.30 20.04 -37.16
CA GLN A 37 1.03 19.47 -37.64
C GLN A 37 1.19 17.98 -37.91
N LEU A 38 0.32 17.17 -37.32
CA LEU A 38 0.24 15.75 -37.64
C LEU A 38 -0.58 15.52 -38.91
N PRO A 39 -0.31 14.42 -39.66
CA PRO A 39 -1.16 14.00 -40.77
C PRO A 39 -2.61 13.83 -40.31
N SER A 40 -3.56 14.01 -41.24
CA SER A 40 -4.94 13.71 -40.96
C SER A 40 -5.14 12.22 -40.63
N LYS A 41 -6.24 11.89 -39.96
CA LYS A 41 -6.55 10.50 -39.59
C LYS A 41 -6.59 9.56 -40.81
N ARG A 42 -6.99 10.07 -41.97
CA ARG A 42 -7.07 9.30 -43.23
C ARG A 42 -5.69 9.15 -43.87
N GLU A 43 -4.94 10.23 -44.00
CA GLU A 43 -3.58 10.17 -44.56
C GLU A 43 -2.66 9.25 -43.76
N LEU A 44 -2.73 9.29 -42.42
CA LEU A 44 -1.92 8.39 -41.58
C LEU A 44 -2.39 6.94 -41.70
N ALA A 45 -3.70 6.70 -41.83
CA ALA A 45 -4.24 5.36 -42.02
C ALA A 45 -3.80 4.77 -43.36
N ASP A 46 -3.83 5.56 -44.43
CA ASP A 46 -3.40 5.16 -45.77
C ASP A 46 -1.88 4.88 -45.80
N THR A 47 -1.09 5.76 -45.16
CA THR A 47 0.38 5.62 -45.11
C THR A 47 0.81 4.36 -44.35
N LEU A 48 0.11 4.03 -43.26
CA LEU A 48 0.44 2.87 -42.41
C LEU A 48 -0.29 1.59 -42.84
N ASN A 49 -1.18 1.68 -43.85
CA ASN A 49 -2.06 0.60 -44.29
C ASN A 49 -2.86 -0.04 -43.14
N VAL A 50 -3.55 0.80 -42.36
CA VAL A 50 -4.36 0.40 -41.19
C VAL A 50 -5.76 1.01 -41.23
N SER A 51 -6.67 0.52 -40.38
CA SER A 51 -8.00 1.13 -40.23
C SER A 51 -7.90 2.56 -39.69
N VAL A 52 -8.70 3.47 -40.27
CA VAL A 52 -8.90 4.84 -39.75
C VAL A 52 -9.37 4.83 -38.29
N ASN A 53 -10.09 3.80 -37.86
CA ASN A 53 -10.51 3.67 -36.46
C ASN A 53 -9.31 3.47 -35.51
N SER A 54 -8.27 2.76 -35.94
CA SER A 54 -7.04 2.58 -35.16
C SER A 54 -6.29 3.91 -35.01
N VAL A 55 -6.18 4.69 -36.09
CA VAL A 55 -5.58 6.03 -36.02
C VAL A 55 -6.42 6.97 -35.14
N ASN A 56 -7.75 6.91 -35.28
CA ASN A 56 -8.65 7.70 -34.45
C ASN A 56 -8.47 7.36 -32.95
N GLY A 57 -8.41 6.07 -32.60
CA GLY A 57 -8.15 5.65 -31.21
C GLY A 57 -6.82 6.19 -30.68
N ALA A 58 -5.75 6.14 -31.48
CA ALA A 58 -4.45 6.69 -31.10
C ALA A 58 -4.50 8.22 -30.88
N TYR A 59 -5.14 8.95 -31.80
CA TYR A 59 -5.23 10.41 -31.71
C TYR A 59 -6.10 10.86 -30.54
N GLN A 60 -7.22 10.16 -30.28
CA GLN A 60 -8.07 10.43 -29.12
C GLN A 60 -7.30 10.23 -27.81
N GLN A 61 -6.48 9.17 -27.72
CA GLN A 61 -5.62 8.95 -26.55
C GLN A 61 -4.59 10.08 -26.39
N LEU A 62 -3.92 10.49 -27.47
CA LEU A 62 -2.94 11.57 -27.43
C LEU A 62 -3.57 12.92 -27.06
N LEU A 63 -4.80 13.20 -27.51
CA LEU A 63 -5.54 14.40 -27.12
C LEU A 63 -5.96 14.36 -25.64
N ALA A 64 -6.46 13.21 -25.18
CA ALA A 64 -6.92 13.06 -23.80
C ALA A 64 -5.79 13.20 -22.78
N GLU A 65 -4.58 12.75 -23.13
CA GLU A 65 -3.37 12.90 -22.31
C GLU A 65 -2.64 14.25 -22.51
N GLY A 66 -3.10 15.10 -23.44
CA GLY A 66 -2.52 16.41 -23.69
C GLY A 66 -1.21 16.41 -24.48
N TYR A 67 -0.91 15.33 -25.23
CA TYR A 67 0.22 15.30 -26.17
C TYR A 67 -0.09 16.05 -27.47
N LEU A 68 -1.37 16.13 -27.83
CA LEU A 68 -1.85 16.87 -28.98
C LEU A 68 -2.94 17.85 -28.56
N TYR A 69 -3.13 18.89 -29.37
CA TYR A 69 -4.33 19.71 -29.38
C TYR A 69 -4.95 19.73 -30.78
N SER A 70 -6.26 19.93 -30.84
CA SER A 70 -7.00 20.03 -32.11
C SER A 70 -7.37 21.48 -32.41
N VAL A 71 -7.18 21.93 -33.65
CA VAL A 71 -7.67 23.23 -34.13
C VAL A 71 -8.73 22.99 -35.19
N GLU A 72 -9.90 23.63 -35.02
CA GLU A 72 -11.04 23.46 -35.93
C GLU A 72 -10.62 23.74 -37.39
N ARG A 73 -10.96 22.81 -38.29
CA ARG A 73 -10.64 22.87 -39.74
C ARG A 73 -9.15 22.92 -40.11
N LYS A 74 -8.24 22.80 -39.14
CA LYS A 74 -6.78 22.77 -39.38
C LYS A 74 -6.11 21.45 -39.02
N GLY A 75 -6.70 20.65 -38.13
CA GLY A 75 -6.22 19.31 -37.80
C GLY A 75 -5.66 19.19 -36.38
N PHE A 76 -4.66 18.33 -36.21
CA PHE A 76 -4.06 17.99 -34.92
C PHE A 76 -2.61 18.48 -34.88
N PHE A 77 -2.21 19.05 -33.75
CA PHE A 77 -0.90 19.66 -33.57
C PHE A 77 -0.28 19.16 -32.27
N VAL A 78 1.04 19.07 -32.23
CA VAL A 78 1.79 18.68 -31.03
C VAL A 78 1.70 19.77 -29.97
N GLU A 79 1.29 19.40 -28.76
CA GLU A 79 1.23 20.33 -27.63
C GLU A 79 2.63 20.72 -27.16
N SER A 80 2.77 21.95 -26.65
CA SER A 80 4.02 22.41 -26.05
C SER A 80 4.19 21.80 -24.67
N LEU A 81 4.92 20.70 -24.60
CA LEU A 81 5.25 20.04 -23.33
C LEU A 81 6.46 20.73 -22.70
N GLU A 82 6.25 21.34 -21.53
CA GLU A 82 7.35 21.72 -20.65
C GLU A 82 8.07 20.44 -20.20
N THR A 83 9.16 20.09 -20.89
CA THR A 83 10.00 18.99 -20.43
C THR A 83 10.71 19.48 -19.18
N PHE A 84 10.50 18.80 -18.05
CA PHE A 84 11.45 18.89 -16.95
C PHE A 84 12.80 18.46 -17.52
N HIS A 85 13.68 19.42 -17.78
CA HIS A 85 15.04 19.14 -18.17
C HIS A 85 15.73 18.49 -16.97
N GLU A 86 15.63 17.17 -16.86
CA GLU A 86 16.62 16.40 -16.13
C GLU A 86 17.92 16.53 -16.93
N SER A 87 18.70 17.56 -16.59
CA SER A 87 20.10 17.67 -16.97
C SER A 87 20.86 16.53 -16.29
N GLY A 88 20.78 15.36 -16.89
CA GLY A 88 21.37 14.14 -16.38
C GLY A 88 20.70 12.97 -17.06
N GLN A 89 21.49 12.20 -17.81
CA GLN A 89 21.13 10.85 -18.26
C GLN A 89 20.23 10.17 -17.22
N LEU A 90 19.21 9.44 -17.69
CA LEU A 90 18.51 8.42 -16.94
C LEU A 90 19.56 7.50 -16.29
N LYS A 91 20.10 7.90 -15.15
CA LYS A 91 20.98 7.08 -14.34
C LYS A 91 20.09 5.92 -13.97
N SER A 92 20.50 4.71 -14.32
CA SER A 92 19.86 3.54 -13.74
C SER A 92 19.89 3.77 -12.23
N SER A 93 18.73 4.06 -11.65
CA SER A 93 18.62 4.32 -10.23
C SER A 93 18.68 2.96 -9.56
N SER A 94 19.88 2.41 -9.42
CA SER A 94 20.08 1.25 -8.57
C SER A 94 19.75 1.69 -7.15
N LEU A 95 18.91 0.93 -6.46
CA LEU A 95 18.61 1.19 -5.06
C LEU A 95 19.94 1.29 -4.28
N PRO A 96 20.13 2.31 -3.42
CA PRO A 96 21.26 2.41 -2.52
C PRO A 96 21.48 1.10 -1.74
N VAL A 97 22.74 0.72 -1.52
CA VAL A 97 23.09 -0.58 -0.92
C VAL A 97 22.55 -0.71 0.51
N ASP A 98 22.51 0.38 1.27
CA ASP A 98 21.96 0.48 2.62
C ASP A 98 20.45 0.25 2.71
N LEU A 99 19.73 0.35 1.58
CA LEU A 99 18.30 0.08 1.47
C LEU A 99 18.01 -1.32 0.90
N LYS A 100 19.03 -2.07 0.48
CA LYS A 100 18.85 -3.42 -0.04
C LYS A 100 18.73 -4.40 1.12
N GLU A 101 17.62 -5.12 1.15
CA GLU A 101 17.45 -6.27 2.03
C GLU A 101 18.13 -7.50 1.41
N GLU A 102 18.97 -8.18 2.17
CA GLU A 102 19.59 -9.44 1.76
C GLU A 102 18.79 -10.63 2.31
N PRO A 103 18.24 -11.51 1.47
CA PRO A 103 17.54 -12.70 1.95
C PRO A 103 18.53 -13.68 2.58
N ILE A 104 18.36 -13.95 3.87
CA ILE A 104 19.19 -14.89 4.62
C ILE A 104 18.41 -16.20 4.77
N ALA A 105 18.95 -17.30 4.24
CA ALA A 105 18.44 -18.64 4.51
C ALA A 105 18.72 -19.00 5.99
N ARG A 106 17.69 -19.49 6.69
CA ARG A 106 17.73 -19.75 8.15
C ARG A 106 17.52 -21.21 8.52
N ASP A 107 17.78 -22.14 7.60
CA ASP A 107 17.44 -23.56 7.76
C ASP A 107 18.09 -24.21 9.00
N ASP A 108 19.29 -23.78 9.40
CA ASP A 108 20.02 -24.29 10.56
C ASP A 108 20.06 -23.32 11.77
N TRP A 109 19.16 -22.33 11.81
CA TRP A 109 19.17 -21.34 12.88
C TRP A 109 18.39 -21.82 14.11
N TYR A 110 19.07 -21.88 15.25
CA TYR A 110 18.42 -22.04 16.54
C TYR A 110 18.07 -20.67 17.13
N SER A 111 16.78 -20.35 17.22
CA SER A 111 16.28 -19.09 17.75
C SER A 111 15.99 -19.18 19.25
N PHE A 112 16.71 -18.41 20.05
CA PHE A 112 16.35 -18.11 21.46
C PHE A 112 15.51 -16.83 21.59
N SER A 113 14.86 -16.40 20.50
CA SER A 113 13.99 -15.23 20.52
C SER A 113 12.75 -15.51 21.37
N HIS A 114 12.42 -14.57 22.26
CA HIS A 114 11.16 -14.58 23.02
C HIS A 114 9.94 -14.17 22.16
N ILE A 115 10.15 -13.83 20.89
CA ILE A 115 9.10 -13.35 19.97
C ILE A 115 8.67 -14.44 18.98
N SER A 116 9.56 -15.39 18.66
CA SER A 116 9.23 -16.45 17.71
C SER A 116 8.11 -17.33 18.27
N VAL A 117 7.12 -17.61 17.43
CA VAL A 117 6.04 -18.54 17.72
C VAL A 117 6.41 -19.90 17.17
N ASP A 118 6.15 -20.95 17.95
CA ASP A 118 6.32 -22.31 17.47
C ASP A 118 5.20 -22.68 16.49
N THR A 119 5.54 -22.69 15.20
CA THR A 119 4.63 -23.07 14.13
C THR A 119 4.42 -24.58 14.03
N ALA A 120 5.33 -25.40 14.56
CA ALA A 120 5.22 -26.86 14.48
C ALA A 120 4.04 -27.39 15.31
N ASN A 121 3.74 -26.72 16.43
CA ASN A 121 2.62 -27.05 17.31
C ASN A 121 1.32 -26.31 16.97
N PHE A 122 1.30 -25.47 15.93
CA PHE A 122 0.07 -24.78 15.54
C PHE A 122 -0.94 -25.76 14.91
N PRO A 123 -2.21 -25.80 15.38
CA PRO A 123 -3.18 -26.80 14.94
C PRO A 123 -3.83 -26.42 13.59
N PHE A 124 -3.05 -26.37 12.51
CA PHE A 124 -3.48 -25.93 11.17
C PHE A 124 -4.76 -26.62 10.68
N LYS A 125 -4.89 -27.93 10.87
CA LYS A 125 -6.06 -28.70 10.42
C LYS A 125 -7.35 -28.24 11.12
N SER A 126 -7.30 -28.01 12.42
CA SER A 126 -8.46 -27.56 13.20
C SER A 126 -8.78 -26.09 12.93
N TRP A 127 -7.74 -25.27 12.70
CA TRP A 127 -7.88 -23.88 12.29
C TRP A 127 -8.64 -23.77 10.95
N LEU A 128 -8.16 -24.45 9.91
CA LEU A 128 -8.79 -24.43 8.57
C LEU A 128 -10.24 -24.94 8.60
N LYS A 129 -10.53 -25.98 9.39
CA LYS A 129 -11.92 -26.44 9.60
C LYS A 129 -12.81 -25.37 10.23
N SER A 130 -12.27 -24.62 11.20
CA SER A 130 -13.00 -23.54 11.88
C SER A 130 -13.24 -22.36 10.95
N GLU A 131 -12.24 -22.01 10.13
CA GLU A 131 -12.35 -20.97 9.10
C GLU A 131 -13.41 -21.32 8.06
N GLN A 132 -13.37 -22.53 7.48
CA GLN A 132 -14.37 -22.99 6.51
C GLN A 132 -15.79 -22.95 7.09
N LYS A 133 -15.94 -23.37 8.36
CA LYS A 133 -17.23 -23.31 9.05
C LYS A 133 -17.70 -21.86 9.25
N ALA A 134 -16.80 -20.96 9.65
CA ALA A 134 -17.13 -19.54 9.84
C ALA A 134 -17.55 -18.87 8.53
N ILE A 135 -16.83 -19.15 7.43
CA ILE A 135 -17.19 -18.66 6.09
C ILE A 135 -18.58 -19.13 5.71
N HIS A 136 -18.88 -20.43 5.88
CA HIS A 136 -20.18 -20.99 5.51
C HIS A 136 -21.35 -20.42 6.32
N LEU A 137 -21.14 -20.15 7.61
CA LEU A 137 -22.17 -19.60 8.50
C LEU A 137 -22.42 -18.10 8.31
N HIS A 138 -21.42 -17.35 7.82
CA HIS A 138 -21.46 -15.90 7.75
C HIS A 138 -21.13 -15.38 6.34
N GLN A 139 -21.58 -16.07 5.29
CA GLN A 139 -21.32 -15.68 3.89
C GLN A 139 -21.81 -14.25 3.57
N ASP A 140 -22.97 -13.87 4.10
CA ASP A 140 -23.56 -12.56 3.83
C ASP A 140 -22.77 -11.41 4.47
N ALA A 141 -22.07 -11.67 5.59
CA ALA A 141 -21.28 -10.68 6.31
C ALA A 141 -20.06 -10.17 5.53
N PHE A 142 -19.63 -10.88 4.47
CA PHE A 142 -18.53 -10.43 3.61
C PHE A 142 -18.88 -9.20 2.77
N GLY A 143 -20.18 -8.95 2.51
CA GLY A 143 -20.64 -7.77 1.80
C GLY A 143 -20.76 -6.52 2.68
N GLU A 144 -20.63 -6.68 4.00
CA GLU A 144 -20.84 -5.63 4.96
C GLU A 144 -19.52 -5.04 5.46
N LEU A 145 -19.52 -3.73 5.73
CA LEU A 145 -18.41 -3.13 6.45
C LEU A 145 -18.49 -3.59 7.92
N PRO A 146 -17.47 -4.28 8.46
CA PRO A 146 -17.52 -4.73 9.84
C PRO A 146 -17.53 -3.53 10.79
N HIS A 147 -18.15 -3.72 11.95
CA HIS A 147 -18.15 -2.72 13.02
C HIS A 147 -16.70 -2.31 13.37
N PRO A 148 -16.40 -1.02 13.63
CA PRO A 148 -15.02 -0.54 13.86
C PRO A 148 -14.28 -1.22 15.02
N GLN A 149 -15.03 -1.68 16.03
CA GLN A 149 -14.48 -2.45 17.15
C GLN A 149 -14.28 -3.95 16.86
N GLY A 150 -14.69 -4.41 15.68
CA GLY A 150 -14.77 -5.81 15.28
C GLY A 150 -16.16 -6.42 15.44
N VAL A 151 -16.32 -7.62 14.85
CA VAL A 151 -17.57 -8.42 14.86
C VAL A 151 -18.04 -8.65 16.30
N TYR A 152 -19.32 -8.41 16.55
CA TYR A 152 -19.88 -8.39 17.91
C TYR A 152 -19.87 -9.78 18.56
N GLU A 153 -20.26 -10.81 17.83
CA GLU A 153 -20.28 -12.22 18.28
C GLU A 153 -18.88 -12.73 18.65
N LEU A 154 -17.86 -12.23 17.95
CA LEU A 154 -16.46 -12.51 18.28
C LEU A 154 -16.06 -11.81 19.59
N ARG A 155 -16.47 -10.55 19.79
CA ARG A 155 -16.24 -9.83 21.05
C ARG A 155 -16.94 -10.50 22.22
N GLU A 156 -18.18 -10.98 22.06
CA GLU A 156 -18.88 -11.79 23.06
C GLU A 156 -18.11 -13.05 23.44
N THR A 157 -17.63 -13.78 22.43
CA THR A 157 -16.87 -15.00 22.63
C THR A 157 -15.56 -14.73 23.38
N ILE A 158 -14.86 -13.65 23.02
CA ILE A 158 -13.63 -13.22 23.68
C ILE A 158 -13.90 -12.77 25.12
N ALA A 159 -14.93 -11.95 25.37
CA ALA A 159 -15.31 -11.48 26.70
C ALA A 159 -15.56 -12.66 27.65
N ARG A 160 -16.30 -13.67 27.18
CA ARG A 160 -16.54 -14.91 27.92
C ARG A 160 -15.24 -15.69 28.17
N LEU A 161 -14.40 -15.84 27.14
CA LEU A 161 -13.14 -16.57 27.25
C LEU A 161 -12.19 -15.94 28.29
N ILE A 162 -11.99 -14.62 28.25
CA ILE A 162 -11.11 -13.93 29.20
C ILE A 162 -11.73 -13.83 30.60
N GLY A 163 -13.06 -13.81 30.70
CA GLY A 163 -13.77 -13.92 31.97
C GLY A 163 -13.50 -15.26 32.67
N LEU A 164 -13.55 -16.37 31.92
CA LEU A 164 -13.24 -17.70 32.46
C LEU A 164 -11.74 -17.90 32.72
N ALA A 165 -10.88 -17.50 31.79
CA ALA A 165 -9.44 -17.80 31.86
C ALA A 165 -8.65 -16.83 32.76
N ARG A 166 -9.11 -15.58 32.91
CA ARG A 166 -8.38 -14.49 33.58
C ARG A 166 -9.21 -13.71 34.60
N GLY A 167 -10.48 -14.06 34.80
CA GLY A 167 -11.36 -13.36 35.74
C GLY A 167 -11.72 -11.92 35.32
N VAL A 168 -11.46 -11.55 34.07
CA VAL A 168 -11.74 -10.19 33.57
C VAL A 168 -13.25 -10.03 33.36
N LYS A 169 -13.87 -9.12 34.11
CA LYS A 169 -15.27 -8.74 33.93
C LYS A 169 -15.38 -7.56 32.97
N CYS A 170 -15.87 -7.82 31.76
CA CYS A 170 -16.09 -6.78 30.75
C CYS A 170 -17.28 -7.14 29.86
N TYR A 171 -17.82 -6.12 29.19
CA TYR A 171 -18.88 -6.25 28.21
C TYR A 171 -18.30 -6.21 26.78
N PRO A 172 -18.95 -6.87 25.79
CA PRO A 172 -18.49 -6.86 24.39
C PRO A 172 -18.31 -5.46 23.80
N GLU A 173 -19.10 -4.48 24.26
CA GLU A 173 -19.04 -3.07 23.87
C GLU A 173 -17.73 -2.38 24.31
N GLN A 174 -17.06 -2.91 25.33
CA GLN A 174 -15.78 -2.39 25.83
C GLN A 174 -14.57 -2.99 25.11
N LEU A 175 -14.76 -4.02 24.27
CA LEU A 175 -13.69 -4.68 23.54
C LEU A 175 -13.45 -4.01 22.19
N ILE A 176 -12.18 -3.82 21.84
CA ILE A 176 -11.72 -3.35 20.52
C ILE A 176 -10.76 -4.40 19.98
N LEU A 177 -11.10 -4.96 18.81
CA LEU A 177 -10.27 -5.93 18.10
C LEU A 177 -9.31 -5.19 17.15
N SER A 178 -8.09 -5.70 17.01
CA SER A 178 -7.05 -5.10 16.18
C SER A 178 -5.98 -6.13 15.81
N ALA A 179 -5.25 -5.86 14.73
CA ALA A 179 -4.12 -6.65 14.25
C ALA A 179 -2.83 -6.43 15.07
N GLY A 180 -2.95 -6.44 16.40
CA GLY A 180 -1.82 -6.38 17.32
C GLY A 180 -1.87 -5.24 18.33
N THR A 181 -1.00 -5.36 19.34
CA THR A 181 -0.98 -4.47 20.50
C THR A 181 -0.57 -3.04 20.16
N GLN A 182 0.34 -2.84 19.19
CA GLN A 182 0.82 -1.49 18.84
C GLN A 182 -0.31 -0.59 18.36
N SER A 183 -1.17 -1.07 17.46
CA SER A 183 -2.32 -0.32 16.96
C SER A 183 -3.36 -0.02 18.05
N LEU A 184 -3.56 -0.95 19.00
CA LEU A 184 -4.43 -0.72 20.15
C LEU A 184 -3.86 0.34 21.08
N ILE A 185 -2.55 0.31 21.37
CA ILE A 185 -1.95 1.31 22.25
C ILE A 185 -1.92 2.68 21.57
N HIS A 186 -1.66 2.74 20.26
CA HIS A 186 -1.80 3.98 19.51
C HIS A 186 -3.21 4.56 19.61
N SER A 187 -4.25 3.73 19.41
CA SER A 187 -5.64 4.14 19.57
C SER A 187 -5.97 4.54 21.02
N LEU A 188 -5.42 3.84 22.00
CA LEU A 188 -5.58 4.17 23.41
C LEU A 188 -4.93 5.53 23.74
N SER A 189 -3.74 5.79 23.19
CA SER A 189 -3.03 7.07 23.40
C SER A 189 -3.76 8.28 22.83
N SER A 190 -4.58 8.11 21.78
CA SER A 190 -5.39 9.21 21.23
C SER A 190 -6.68 9.45 22.01
N ILE A 191 -7.16 8.48 22.79
CA ILE A 191 -8.35 8.60 23.64
C ILE A 191 -8.00 9.19 25.01
N LEU A 192 -6.80 8.89 25.52
CA LEU A 192 -6.32 9.46 26.78
C LEU A 192 -6.03 10.96 26.63
N PRO A 193 -6.19 11.76 27.71
CA PRO A 193 -5.88 13.19 27.65
C PRO A 193 -4.41 13.43 27.27
N ALA A 194 -4.17 14.40 26.38
CA ALA A 194 -2.84 14.67 25.81
C ALA A 194 -1.78 15.04 26.87
N ASP A 195 -2.22 15.60 27.99
CA ASP A 195 -1.37 16.20 29.04
C ASP A 195 -0.94 15.18 30.10
N GLN A 196 -1.25 13.89 29.91
CA GLN A 196 -0.94 12.83 30.86
C GLN A 196 0.51 12.36 30.76
N VAL A 197 1.08 12.02 31.91
CA VAL A 197 2.40 11.39 32.03
C VAL A 197 2.24 9.87 32.09
N TYR A 198 2.89 9.15 31.19
CA TYR A 198 2.86 7.69 31.15
C TYR A 198 3.94 7.10 32.06
N GLY A 199 3.56 6.29 33.04
CA GLY A 199 4.49 5.48 33.83
C GLY A 199 4.78 4.13 33.17
N LEU A 200 6.05 3.83 32.89
CA LEU A 200 6.48 2.54 32.33
C LEU A 200 7.51 1.87 33.23
N GLU A 201 7.40 0.55 33.41
CA GLU A 201 8.39 -0.25 34.14
C GLU A 201 9.78 -0.18 33.50
N ASN A 202 10.83 -0.18 34.32
CA ASN A 202 12.23 -0.21 33.91
C ASN A 202 13.02 -1.27 34.71
N PRO A 203 13.47 -2.36 34.05
CA PRO A 203 13.36 -2.68 32.63
C PRO A 203 11.93 -3.08 32.20
N GLY A 204 11.53 -2.72 30.97
CA GLY A 204 10.16 -2.99 30.48
C GLY A 204 10.04 -3.12 28.96
N TYR A 205 8.82 -2.98 28.43
CA TYR A 205 8.52 -3.21 27.02
C TYR A 205 9.03 -2.06 26.11
N ARG A 206 10.23 -2.22 25.56
CA ARG A 206 10.92 -1.17 24.78
C ARG A 206 10.15 -0.65 23.56
N ARG A 207 9.36 -1.49 22.87
CA ARG A 207 8.55 -1.04 21.72
C ARG A 207 7.45 -0.06 22.13
N LEU A 208 6.84 -0.27 23.30
CA LEU A 208 5.86 0.66 23.87
C LEU A 208 6.52 2.01 24.21
N TYR A 209 7.67 1.98 24.89
CA TYR A 209 8.43 3.20 25.18
C TYR A 209 8.76 4.00 23.91
N GLN A 210 9.27 3.35 22.86
CA GLN A 210 9.60 4.02 21.59
C GLN A 210 8.36 4.60 20.92
N MET A 211 7.25 3.87 20.90
CA MET A 211 6.01 4.33 20.28
C MET A 211 5.45 5.59 20.97
N LEU A 212 5.38 5.59 22.31
CA LEU A 212 4.91 6.76 23.06
C LEU A 212 5.86 7.96 22.89
N LYS A 213 7.17 7.71 22.84
CA LYS A 213 8.18 8.75 22.62
C LYS A 213 8.05 9.38 21.23
N ASN A 214 7.81 8.57 20.20
CA ASN A 214 7.61 9.05 18.83
C ASN A 214 6.32 9.86 18.68
N ASN A 215 5.30 9.60 19.50
CA ASN A 215 4.05 10.38 19.57
C ASN A 215 4.16 11.59 20.51
N HIS A 216 5.37 11.96 20.94
CA HIS A 216 5.64 13.12 21.79
C HIS A 216 4.95 13.13 23.16
N HIS A 217 4.59 11.96 23.71
CA HIS A 217 4.06 11.88 25.07
C HIS A 217 5.17 12.00 26.13
N GLN A 218 4.81 12.53 27.30
CA GLN A 218 5.69 12.53 28.48
C GLN A 218 5.70 11.13 29.11
N ILE A 219 6.89 10.61 29.42
CA ILE A 219 7.08 9.24 29.92
C ILE A 219 8.01 9.28 31.13
N GLU A 220 7.57 8.72 32.26
CA GLU A 220 8.38 8.43 33.43
C GLU A 220 8.67 6.93 33.51
N THR A 221 9.92 6.57 33.85
CA THR A 221 10.31 5.18 34.04
C THR A 221 10.34 4.83 35.52
N ILE A 222 9.69 3.74 35.89
CA ILE A 222 9.54 3.29 37.29
C ILE A 222 10.41 2.05 37.50
N GLY A 223 11.27 2.08 38.51
CA GLY A 223 12.12 0.96 38.88
C GLY A 223 11.31 -0.26 39.32
N ILE A 224 11.91 -1.45 39.20
CA ILE A 224 11.31 -2.71 39.64
C ILE A 224 12.01 -3.18 40.92
N ASP A 225 11.24 -3.46 41.96
CA ASP A 225 11.68 -4.12 43.19
C ASP A 225 11.22 -5.60 43.27
N GLN A 226 11.43 -6.24 44.41
CA GLN A 226 11.04 -7.64 44.64
C GLN A 226 9.52 -7.87 44.60
N LYS A 227 8.70 -6.82 44.72
CA LYS A 227 7.24 -6.82 44.65
C LYS A 227 6.70 -6.30 43.31
N LYS A 228 7.56 -6.00 42.33
CA LYS A 228 7.31 -5.45 40.99
C LYS A 228 7.46 -3.93 40.94
N CYS A 229 6.52 -3.20 40.34
CA CYS A 229 6.66 -1.76 40.09
C CYS A 229 6.78 -1.01 41.42
N ALA A 230 7.94 -0.38 41.67
CA ALA A 230 8.24 0.32 42.91
C ALA A 230 7.89 1.80 42.76
N ASP A 231 6.77 2.22 43.34
CA ASP A 231 6.43 3.64 43.42
C ASP A 231 7.19 4.26 44.62
N GLU A 232 8.25 5.02 44.34
CA GLU A 232 9.04 5.72 45.37
C GLU A 232 8.32 6.95 45.95
N ARG A 233 7.07 7.25 45.55
CA ARG A 233 6.27 8.41 46.04
C ARG A 233 5.74 8.27 47.48
N HIS A 234 6.25 7.31 48.25
CA HIS A 234 6.08 7.26 49.70
C HIS A 234 7.43 7.40 50.41
N SER A 235 7.98 8.62 50.38
CA SER A 235 9.02 9.09 51.31
C SER A 235 8.63 10.46 51.83
#